data_AF-A0A6G4PIV9-F1
#
_entry.id   AF-A0A6G4PIV9-F1
#
_cell.length_a   1.000
_cell.length_b   1.000
_cell.length_c   1.000
_cell.angle_alpha   90.00
_cell.angle_beta   90.00
_cell.angle_gamma   90.00
#
_symmetry.space_group_name_H-M   'P 1'
#
loop_
_entity.id
_entity.type
_entity.pdbx_description
1 polymer ?
#
loop_
_entity_poly.entity_id
_entity_poly.type
_entity_poly.pdbx_seq_one_letter_code
_entity_poly.pdbx_strand_id
1 'polypeptide(L)' 'MILKQDLKWSPDGMRVEVIRAGEYDDGALPARVQEIALQAGLAERGISAKSSKAAKEKKSTTSKEG' A
#
# COMPACT_ATOMS: atom_id res chain seq x y z
N MET A 1 6.95 -1.04 9.50
CA MET A 1 6.17 -1.82 8.48
C MET A 1 6.54 -1.35 7.08
N ILE A 2 6.52 -2.22 6.06
CA ILE A 2 6.90 -1.84 4.69
C ILE A 2 5.71 -2.05 3.75
N LEU A 3 5.24 -0.98 3.09
CA LEU A 3 4.26 -1.08 1.98
C LEU A 3 4.98 -1.34 0.66
N LYS A 4 4.58 -2.40 -0.03
CA LYS A 4 5.17 -2.82 -1.32
C LYS A 4 4.61 -2.03 -2.51
N GLN A 5 3.39 -1.50 -2.37
CA GLN A 5 2.73 -0.67 -3.38
C GLN A 5 1.82 0.37 -2.73
N ASP A 6 1.26 1.30 -3.52
CA ASP A 6 0.29 2.26 -3.00
C ASP A 6 -0.95 1.55 -2.47
N LEU A 7 -1.38 1.96 -1.28
CA LEU A 7 -2.60 1.48 -0.65
C LEU A 7 -3.64 2.57 -0.72
N LYS A 8 -4.69 2.30 -1.49
CA LYS A 8 -5.91 3.08 -1.49
C LYS A 8 -6.85 2.47 -0.45
N TRP A 9 -7.15 3.22 0.59
CA TRP A 9 -7.99 2.76 1.68
C TRP A 9 -8.96 3.85 2.11
N SER A 10 -10.02 3.47 2.80
CA SER A 10 -11.00 4.41 3.34
C SER A 10 -11.19 4.13 4.83
N PRO A 11 -10.87 5.06 5.74
CA PRO A 11 -11.11 4.87 7.17
C PRO A 11 -12.61 4.71 7.49
N ASP A 12 -13.42 5.62 6.98
CA ASP A 12 -14.86 5.72 7.29
C ASP A 12 -15.75 5.25 6.12
N GLY A 13 -15.15 4.68 5.08
CA GLY A 13 -15.85 4.35 3.82
C GLY A 13 -16.29 5.57 3.00
N MET A 14 -16.26 6.80 3.55
CA MET A 14 -16.63 8.02 2.84
C MET A 14 -15.51 8.64 2.00
N ARG A 15 -14.25 8.49 2.43
CA ARG A 15 -13.10 9.12 1.79
C ARG A 15 -12.06 8.06 1.46
N VAL A 16 -11.52 8.14 0.24
CA VAL A 16 -10.41 7.29 -0.19
C VAL A 16 -9.12 8.07 0.00
N GLU A 17 -8.29 7.60 0.91
CA GLU A 17 -6.93 8.06 1.13
C GLU A 17 -5.94 7.16 0.40
N VAL A 18 -4.86 7.74 -0.10
CA VAL A 18 -3.80 7.00 -0.81
C VAL A 18 -2.51 7.09 -0.02
N ILE A 19 -2.09 5.97 0.55
CA ILE A 19 -0.82 5.83 1.24
C ILE A 19 0.19 5.31 0.23
N ARG A 20 1.33 6.01 0.11
CA ARG A 20 2.36 5.64 -0.85
C ARG A 20 3.11 4.40 -0.41
N ALA A 21 3.66 3.67 -1.38
CA ALA A 21 4.60 2.60 -1.08
C ALA A 21 5.84 3.18 -0.37
N GLY A 22 6.36 2.47 0.61
CA GLY A 22 7.48 2.94 1.40
C GLY A 22 7.60 2.24 2.74
N GLU A 23 8.67 2.58 3.45
CA GLU A 23 8.87 2.18 4.83
C GLU A 23 8.15 3.16 5.75
N TYR A 24 7.41 2.62 6.71
CA TYR A 24 6.68 3.38 7.72
C TYR A 24 7.09 2.88 9.10
N ASP A 25 7.44 3.82 9.97
CA ASP A 25 7.70 3.55 11.38
C ASP A 25 6.47 2.97 12.10
N ASP A 26 6.73 2.30 13.22
CA ASP A 26 5.68 1.75 14.07
C ASP A 26 4.86 2.91 14.66
N GLY A 27 3.56 2.94 14.35
CA GLY A 27 2.66 4.05 14.71
C GLY A 27 2.56 5.19 13.68
N ALA A 28 3.38 5.19 12.62
CA ALA A 28 3.24 6.17 11.53
C ALA A 28 1.97 5.96 10.69
N LEU A 29 1.49 4.71 10.63
CA LEU A 29 0.23 4.34 10.00
C LEU A 29 -0.80 3.91 11.05
N PRO A 30 -2.08 4.30 10.92
CA PRO A 30 -3.13 3.82 11.79
C PRO A 30 -3.14 2.28 11.86
N ALA A 31 -3.42 1.71 13.03
CA ALA A 31 -3.45 0.25 13.20
C ALA A 31 -4.34 -0.42 12.14
N ARG A 32 -5.48 0.21 11.82
CA ARG A 32 -6.40 -0.33 10.82
C ARG A 32 -5.82 -0.36 9.40
N VAL A 33 -5.01 0.63 9.03
CA VAL A 33 -4.27 0.63 7.77
C VAL A 33 -3.30 -0.54 7.73
N GLN A 34 -2.57 -0.74 8.83
CA GLN A 34 -1.59 -1.81 8.92
C GLN A 34 -2.26 -3.17 8.71
N GLU A 35 -3.37 -3.42 9.39
CA GLU A 35 -4.14 -4.65 9.21
C GLU A 35 -4.64 -4.85 7.78
N ILE A 36 -5.23 -3.82 7.17
CA ILE A 36 -5.74 -3.91 5.79
C ILE A 36 -4.58 -4.19 4.83
N ALA A 37 -3.46 -3.49 4.99
CA ALA A 37 -2.29 -3.66 4.14
C ALA A 37 -1.72 -5.06 4.27
N LEU A 38 -1.66 -5.62 5.48
CA LEU A 38 -1.22 -6.99 5.73
C LEU A 38 -2.20 -8.01 5.12
N GLN A 39 -3.50 -7.88 5.40
CA GLN A 39 -4.52 -8.82 4.89
C GLN A 39 -4.60 -8.81 3.36
N ALA A 40 -4.43 -7.65 2.75
CA ALA A 40 -4.42 -7.51 1.30
C ALA A 40 -3.07 -7.90 0.67
N GLY A 41 -2.05 -8.26 1.47
CA GLY A 41 -0.70 -8.58 0.98
C GLY A 41 0.04 -7.38 0.38
N LEU A 42 -0.40 -6.17 0.73
CA LEU A 42 0.17 -4.89 0.29
C LEU A 42 1.32 -4.44 1.18
N ALA A 43 1.38 -4.92 2.42
CA ALA A 43 2.45 -4.64 3.36
C ALA A 43 3.04 -5.89 3.98
N GLU A 44 4.30 -5.78 4.39
CA GLU A 44 5.09 -6.82 5.02
C GLU A 44 5.46 -6.39 6.45
N ARG A 45 5.23 -7.29 7.43
CA ARG A 45 5.77 -7.11 8.79
C ARG A 45 7.28 -7.26 8.70
N GLY A 46 7.97 -6.12 8.74
CA GLY A 46 9.42 -6.07 8.65
C GLY A 46 10.04 -6.80 9.83
N ILE A 47 10.46 -8.04 9.61
CA ILE A 47 11.54 -8.67 10.36
C ILE A 47 12.70 -8.68 9.38
N SER A 48 13.61 -7.72 9.53
CA SER A 48 14.94 -7.63 8.91
C SER A 48 15.14 -8.33 7.55
N ALA A 49 15.21 -7.51 6.50
CA ALA A 49 16.07 -7.72 5.33
C ALA A 49 15.95 -9.04 4.53
N LYS A 50 15.05 -9.08 3.54
CA LYS A 50 15.27 -9.52 2.14
C LYS A 50 13.92 -9.83 1.47
N SER A 51 13.31 -8.84 0.83
CA SER A 51 12.39 -9.13 -0.28
C SER A 51 12.33 -7.92 -1.21
N SER A 52 13.40 -7.76 -1.97
CA SER A 52 13.39 -7.01 -3.22
C SER A 52 12.24 -7.48 -4.13
N LYS A 53 11.65 -6.53 -4.87
CA LYS A 53 10.80 -6.68 -6.07
C LYS A 53 9.29 -6.60 -5.83
N ALA A 54 8.72 -5.40 -6.02
CA ALA A 54 8.09 -5.05 -7.30
C ALA A 54 7.30 -3.74 -7.12
N ALA A 55 7.92 -2.61 -7.46
CA ALA A 55 7.17 -1.49 -8.01
C ALA A 55 6.52 -1.98 -9.31
N LYS A 56 5.28 -2.47 -9.22
CA LYS A 56 4.47 -2.64 -10.42
C LYS A 56 3.75 -1.33 -10.64
N GLU A 57 4.49 -0.41 -11.23
CA GLU A 57 3.96 0.67 -12.04
C GLU A 57 2.88 0.05 -12.95
N LYS A 58 1.62 0.23 -12.59
CA LYS A 58 0.51 0.07 -13.53
C LYS A 58 -0.02 1.46 -13.80
N LYS A 59 0.73 2.11 -14.68
CA LYS A 59 0.30 3.17 -15.57
C LYS A 59 -1.21 3.04 -15.82
N SER A 60 -1.91 4.08 -15.40
CA SER A 60 -3.30 4.37 -15.65
C SER A 60 -3.66 4.11 -17.11
N THR A 61 -4.76 3.40 -17.30
CA THR A 61 -5.48 3.24 -18.56
C THR A 61 -6.07 4.58 -19.03
N THR A 62 -5.70 5.01 -20.24
CA THR A 62 -6.47 5.90 -21.15
C THR A 62 -5.77 5.77 -22.52
N SER A 63 -6.37 5.55 -23.69
CA SER A 63 -7.73 5.69 -24.25
C SER A 63 -7.88 4.65 -25.37
N LYS A 64 -8.97 3.88 -25.45
CA LYS A 64 -10.15 4.04 -26.33
C LYS A 64 -9.84 4.24 -27.84
N GLU A 65 -9.99 3.11 -28.57
CA GLU A 65 -10.71 2.90 -29.85
C GLU A 65 -10.49 3.86 -31.04
N GLY A 66 -10.14 3.28 -32.19
CA GLY A 66 -10.06 3.93 -33.50
C GLY A 66 -9.42 3.03 -34.54
#